data_AF-A0A1I3EFK6-F1
#
_entry.id   AF-A0A1I3EFK6-F1
#
_cell.length_a   1.000
_cell.length_b   1.000
_cell.length_c   1.000
_cell.angle_alpha   90.00
_cell.angle_beta   90.00
_cell.angle_gamma   90.00
#
_symmetry.space_group_name_H-M   'P 1'
#
loop_
_entity.id
_entity.type
_entity.pdbx_description
1 polymer ?
#
loop_
_entity_poly.entity_id
_entity_poly.type
_entity_poly.pdbx_seq_one_letter_code
_entity_poly.pdbx_strand_id
1 'polypeptide(L)'
;MLKALSVFERSSCACSQCRQTCRSGKPGCLAPSDVDHIAEYIGLDEASDEFIRKSFQACVDGPRTAVADFPDGETPAIRPRVRKDGSCIFLGPDDECLIHPVAPFECGRVDACDPASGAAAMKRLGSEIAGSRDYVMLWKWLLDQQNGITA
;
A
#
# COMPACT_ATOMS: atom_id res chain seq x y z
N MET A 1 0.88 27.75 12.24
CA MET A 1 0.89 26.68 13.26
C MET A 1 -0.13 25.62 12.86
N LEU A 2 0.31 24.50 12.29
CA LEU A 2 -0.55 23.33 12.10
C LEU A 2 -0.10 22.27 13.11
N LYS A 3 -0.99 21.98 14.06
CA LYS A 3 -0.79 21.05 15.17
C LYS A 3 -1.50 19.75 14.81
N ALA A 4 -0.82 18.64 15.08
CA ALA A 4 -1.25 17.24 15.06
C ALA A 4 -1.24 16.50 13.69
N LEU A 5 -0.06 16.06 13.25
CA LEU A 5 0.05 14.91 12.37
C LEU A 5 0.37 13.64 13.18
N SER A 6 -0.72 13.02 13.62
CA SER A 6 -0.97 11.57 13.62
C SER A 6 -0.19 10.62 14.56
N VAL A 7 -0.96 9.89 15.37
CA VAL A 7 -0.63 9.07 16.58
C VAL A 7 -0.01 7.69 16.28
N PHE A 8 0.59 7.48 15.11
CA PHE A 8 1.29 6.23 14.80
C PHE A 8 2.62 6.55 14.11
N GLU A 9 3.69 6.53 14.91
CA GLU A 9 5.05 6.64 14.41
C GLU A 9 5.32 5.54 13.39
N ARG A 10 5.99 5.90 12.28
CA ARG A 10 6.36 4.91 11.27
C ARG A 10 7.43 4.01 11.85
N SER A 11 7.27 2.70 11.73
CA SER A 11 8.29 1.74 12.07
C SER A 11 9.50 1.90 11.15
N SER A 12 10.69 1.84 11.75
CA SER A 12 11.96 1.74 11.03
C SER A 12 12.42 0.29 10.85
N CYS A 13 11.62 -0.71 11.27
CA CYS A 13 12.02 -2.12 11.26
C CYS A 13 12.32 -2.61 9.84
N ALA A 14 13.55 -3.10 9.64
CA ALA A 14 14.00 -3.73 8.40
C ALA A 14 14.60 -5.11 8.68
N CYS A 15 14.06 -5.81 9.68
CA CYS A 15 14.55 -7.13 10.09
C CYS A 15 14.34 -8.19 8.98
N SER A 16 14.97 -9.36 9.15
CA SER A 16 14.91 -10.45 8.17
C SER A 16 13.47 -10.93 7.89
N GLN A 17 12.56 -10.84 8.87
CA GLN A 17 11.15 -11.19 8.69
C GLN A 17 10.41 -10.16 7.83
N CYS A 18 10.64 -8.85 8.05
CA CYS A 18 10.09 -7.81 7.19
C CYS A 18 10.58 -7.96 5.74
N ARG A 19 11.87 -8.23 5.54
CA ARG A 19 12.44 -8.49 4.20
C ARG A 19 11.87 -9.77 3.58
N GLN A 20 11.61 -10.80 4.38
CA GLN A 20 10.98 -12.03 3.90
C GLN A 20 9.58 -11.77 3.33
N THR A 21 8.80 -10.88 3.94
CA THR A 21 7.50 -10.46 3.42
C THR A 21 7.63 -9.81 2.04
N CYS A 22 8.67 -8.98 1.83
CA CYS A 22 8.99 -8.41 0.53
C CYS A 22 9.40 -9.49 -0.48
N ARG A 23 10.20 -10.48 -0.10
CA ARG A 23 10.59 -11.62 -0.96
C ARG A 23 9.42 -12.52 -1.34
N SER A 24 8.46 -12.68 -0.44
CA SER A 24 7.32 -13.59 -0.61
C SER A 24 6.08 -12.92 -1.22
N GLY A 25 6.21 -11.70 -1.74
CA GLY A 25 5.15 -11.07 -2.55
C GLY A 25 3.94 -10.63 -1.76
N LYS A 26 4.13 -10.29 -0.48
CA LYS A 26 3.06 -9.83 0.41
C LYS A 26 3.29 -8.40 0.89
N PRO A 27 3.57 -7.42 0.00
CA PRO A 27 3.73 -6.05 0.44
C PRO A 27 2.41 -5.52 1.02
N GLY A 28 2.53 -4.62 1.99
CA GLY A 28 1.39 -4.05 2.72
C GLY A 28 0.54 -3.11 1.87
N CYS A 29 -0.68 -2.89 2.33
CA CYS A 29 -1.68 -2.02 1.73
C CYS A 29 -1.31 -0.53 1.87
N LEU A 30 -1.63 0.23 0.81
CA LEU A 30 -1.48 1.68 0.74
C LEU A 30 -2.64 2.41 1.44
N ALA A 31 -2.34 3.53 2.07
CA ALA A 31 -3.31 4.57 2.38
C ALA A 31 -3.54 5.48 1.16
N PRO A 32 -4.63 6.28 1.13
CA PRO A 32 -4.95 7.17 0.02
C PRO A 32 -3.81 8.05 -0.49
N SER A 33 -2.98 8.60 0.40
CA SER A 33 -1.89 9.50 0.04
C SER A 33 -0.56 8.81 -0.27
N ASP A 34 -0.45 7.49 -0.10
CA ASP A 34 0.85 6.79 -0.24
C ASP A 34 1.36 6.79 -1.68
N VAL A 35 0.48 6.77 -2.68
CA VAL A 35 0.89 6.79 -4.11
C VAL A 35 1.68 8.06 -4.40
N ASP A 36 1.18 9.21 -3.98
CA ASP A 36 1.82 10.50 -4.20
C ASP A 36 3.13 10.62 -3.41
N HIS A 37 3.12 10.21 -2.14
CA HIS A 37 4.34 10.22 -1.32
C HIS A 37 5.45 9.33 -1.90
N ILE A 38 5.08 8.16 -2.44
CA ILE A 38 6.05 7.26 -3.07
C ILE A 38 6.57 7.88 -4.37
N ALA A 39 5.70 8.49 -5.19
CA ALA A 39 6.10 9.16 -6.42
C ALA A 39 7.08 10.32 -6.16
N GLU A 40 6.76 11.19 -5.20
CA GLU A 40 7.62 12.30 -4.77
C GLU A 40 8.99 11.79 -4.27
N TYR A 41 8.98 10.75 -3.42
CA TYR A 41 10.21 10.20 -2.85
C TYR A 41 11.17 9.63 -3.91
N ILE A 42 10.64 9.05 -5.00
CA ILE A 42 11.47 8.54 -6.10
C ILE A 42 11.82 9.62 -7.14
N GLY A 43 11.45 10.88 -6.90
CA GLY A 43 11.81 12.03 -7.72
C GLY A 43 10.86 12.33 -8.87
N LEU A 44 9.59 11.90 -8.79
CA LEU A 44 8.54 12.31 -9.72
C LEU A 44 7.81 13.54 -9.17
N ASP A 45 7.50 14.50 -10.03
CA ASP A 45 6.70 15.68 -9.66
C ASP A 45 5.24 15.30 -9.34
N GLU A 46 4.73 14.26 -10.02
CA GLU A 46 3.39 13.70 -9.79
C GLU A 46 3.35 12.19 -10.13
N ALA A 47 2.39 11.47 -9.57
CA ALA A 47 2.17 10.06 -9.85
C ALA A 47 1.49 9.87 -11.22
N SER A 48 2.28 9.66 -12.27
CA SER A 48 1.73 9.39 -13.61
C SER A 48 1.01 8.04 -13.68
N ASP A 49 0.02 7.91 -14.58
CA ASP A 49 -0.68 6.65 -14.84
C ASP A 49 0.28 5.50 -15.15
N GLU A 50 1.36 5.77 -15.90
CA GLU A 50 2.36 4.76 -16.22
C GLU A 50 3.09 4.28 -14.96
N PHE A 51 3.51 5.21 -14.10
CA PHE A 51 4.13 4.89 -12.83
C PHE A 51 3.19 4.07 -11.96
N ILE A 52 1.95 4.54 -11.78
CA ILE A 52 0.94 3.85 -10.97
C ILE A 52 0.72 2.43 -11.49
N ARG A 53 0.47 2.27 -12.80
CA ARG A 53 0.20 0.97 -13.41
C ARG A 53 1.38 0.03 -13.30
N LYS A 54 2.62 0.52 -13.38
CA LYS A 54 3.84 -0.30 -13.27
C LYS A 54 4.23 -0.62 -11.83
N SER A 55 3.84 0.21 -10.88
CA SER A 55 4.30 0.12 -9.49
C SER A 55 3.29 -0.49 -8.53
N PHE A 56 1.99 -0.40 -8.84
CA PHE A 56 0.91 -0.83 -7.94
C PHE A 56 -0.08 -1.77 -8.61
N GLN A 57 -0.80 -2.52 -7.76
CA GLN A 57 -1.83 -3.48 -8.15
C GLN A 57 -3.04 -3.35 -7.23
N ALA A 58 -4.23 -3.52 -7.80
CA ALA A 58 -5.45 -3.74 -7.05
C ALA A 58 -5.49 -5.19 -6.51
N CYS A 59 -6.04 -5.32 -5.31
CA CYS A 59 -6.31 -6.56 -4.62
C CYS A 59 -7.71 -6.45 -3.96
N VAL A 60 -8.38 -7.60 -3.79
CA VAL A 60 -9.74 -7.69 -3.24
C VAL A 60 -9.76 -8.13 -1.76
N ASP A 61 -8.58 -8.22 -1.13
CA ASP A 61 -8.34 -8.69 0.23
C ASP A 61 -7.83 -7.58 1.17
N GLY A 62 -8.34 -6.36 0.99
CA GLY A 62 -7.99 -5.22 1.80
C GLY A 62 -8.45 -5.30 3.26
N PRO A 63 -8.03 -4.33 4.10
CA PRO A 63 -8.46 -4.27 5.48
C PRO A 63 -9.98 -4.17 5.54
N ARG A 64 -10.62 -5.02 6.36
CA ARG A 64 -12.07 -4.96 6.57
C ARG A 64 -12.42 -3.57 7.06
N THR A 65 -13.15 -2.84 6.23
CA THR A 65 -13.70 -1.56 6.62
C THR A 65 -15.02 -1.82 7.37
N ALA A 66 -15.39 -0.96 8.29
CA ALA A 66 -16.71 -1.02 8.93
C ALA A 66 -17.83 -0.55 7.96
N VAL A 67 -17.47 -0.20 6.72
CA VAL A 67 -18.36 0.40 5.73
C VAL A 67 -18.81 -0.70 4.78
N ALA A 68 -20.10 -1.02 4.82
CA ALA A 68 -20.73 -2.12 4.09
C ALA A 68 -20.94 -1.83 2.58
N ASP A 69 -20.31 -0.80 2.03
CA ASP A 69 -20.74 -0.16 0.78
C ASP A 69 -19.87 -0.48 -0.45
N PHE A 70 -19.08 -1.55 -0.43
CA PHE A 70 -18.58 -2.08 -1.69
C PHE A 70 -19.69 -2.91 -2.33
N PRO A 71 -20.16 -2.56 -3.54
CA PRO A 71 -21.36 -3.13 -4.16
C PRO A 71 -21.39 -4.67 -4.20
N ASP A 72 -20.20 -5.29 -4.19
CA ASP A 72 -20.01 -6.73 -4.36
C ASP A 72 -19.43 -7.42 -3.10
N GLY A 73 -19.33 -6.69 -1.97
CA GLY A 73 -18.73 -7.19 -0.73
C GLY A 73 -17.20 -7.27 -0.73
N GLU A 74 -16.55 -6.71 -1.76
CA GLU A 74 -15.09 -6.66 -1.87
C GLU A 74 -14.47 -5.66 -0.89
N THR A 75 -13.25 -5.94 -0.42
CA THR A 75 -12.47 -5.01 0.39
C THR A 75 -11.30 -4.50 -0.44
N PRO A 76 -11.34 -3.25 -0.95
CA PRO A 76 -10.30 -2.79 -1.86
C PRO A 76 -8.97 -2.62 -1.13
N ALA A 77 -7.91 -3.09 -1.77
CA ALA A 77 -6.54 -2.81 -1.41
C ALA A 77 -5.74 -2.45 -2.64
N ILE A 78 -4.91 -1.43 -2.51
CA ILE A 78 -3.83 -1.14 -3.44
C ILE A 78 -2.55 -1.55 -2.73
N ARG A 79 -1.72 -2.34 -3.41
CA ARG A 79 -0.43 -2.81 -2.91
C ARG A 79 0.64 -2.53 -3.95
N PRO A 80 1.93 -2.44 -3.55
CA PRO A 80 3.02 -2.54 -4.52
C PRO A 80 2.88 -3.79 -5.37
N ARG A 81 3.24 -3.68 -6.65
CA ARG A 81 3.30 -4.83 -7.55
C ARG A 81 4.32 -5.86 -7.08
N VAL A 82 4.06 -7.09 -7.48
CA VAL A 82 4.97 -8.21 -7.31
C VAL A 82 5.59 -8.54 -8.66
N ARG A 83 6.91 -8.74 -8.67
CA ARG A 83 7.69 -9.18 -9.82
C ARG A 83 7.36 -10.62 -10.18
N LYS A 84 7.82 -11.07 -11.35
CA LYS A 84 7.60 -12.46 -11.81
C LYS A 84 8.20 -13.52 -10.88
N ASP A 85 9.24 -13.17 -10.12
CA ASP A 85 9.89 -14.05 -9.15
C ASP A 85 9.16 -14.09 -7.78
N GLY A 86 8.06 -13.34 -7.62
CA GLY A 86 7.33 -13.26 -6.38
C GLY A 86 7.83 -12.17 -5.42
N SER A 87 8.87 -11.40 -5.75
CA SER A 87 9.35 -10.31 -4.90
C SER A 87 8.59 -8.99 -5.11
N CYS A 88 8.49 -8.16 -4.08
CA CYS A 88 7.96 -6.79 -4.18
C CYS A 88 8.77 -5.97 -5.19
N ILE A 89 8.12 -5.15 -6.02
CA ILE A 89 8.78 -4.32 -7.03
C ILE A 89 9.76 -3.30 -6.44
N PHE A 90 9.60 -2.93 -5.17
CA PHE A 90 10.50 -2.02 -4.45
C PHE A 90 11.57 -2.72 -3.61
N LEU A 91 11.73 -4.06 -3.71
CA LEU A 91 12.84 -4.77 -3.06
C LEU A 91 14.12 -4.60 -3.88
N GLY A 92 15.14 -3.95 -3.30
CA GLY A 92 16.44 -3.72 -3.91
C GLY A 92 17.28 -4.99 -4.05
N PRO A 93 18.41 -4.90 -4.77
CA PRO A 93 19.30 -6.03 -5.02
C PRO A 93 19.99 -6.54 -3.74
N ASP A 94 20.13 -5.71 -2.71
CA ASP A 94 20.74 -6.05 -1.42
C ASP A 94 19.69 -6.40 -0.34
N ASP A 95 18.49 -6.78 -0.79
CA ASP A 95 17.36 -7.21 0.05
C ASP A 95 16.81 -6.08 0.96
N GLU A 96 16.97 -4.84 0.53
CA GLU A 96 16.50 -3.63 1.18
C GLU A 96 15.23 -3.07 0.54
N CYS A 97 14.36 -2.43 1.32
CA CYS A 97 13.20 -1.74 0.76
C CYS A 97 13.64 -0.36 0.22
N LEU A 98 13.57 -0.18 -1.10
CA LEU A 98 14.02 1.06 -1.77
C LEU A 98 13.16 2.28 -1.40
N ILE A 99 11.94 2.05 -0.92
CA ILE A 99 11.01 3.10 -0.50
C ILE A 99 10.78 3.10 1.02
N HIS A 100 11.65 2.47 1.82
CA HIS A 100 11.43 2.27 3.27
C HIS A 100 10.91 3.51 4.02
N PRO A 101 11.48 4.73 3.83
CA PRO A 101 11.02 5.93 4.52
C PRO A 101 9.56 6.30 4.22
N VAL A 102 9.06 5.95 3.03
CA VAL A 102 7.70 6.22 2.54
C VAL A 102 6.96 4.93 2.16
N ALA A 103 7.34 3.80 2.75
CA ALA A 103 6.71 2.51 2.53
C ALA A 103 5.17 2.57 2.71
N PRO A 104 4.40 1.66 2.09
CA PRO A 104 2.96 1.60 2.24
C PRO A 104 2.54 1.67 3.71
N PHE A 105 1.37 2.26 3.97
CA PHE A 105 0.87 2.53 5.32
C PHE A 105 0.96 1.32 6.24
N GLU A 106 0.52 0.15 5.75
CA GLU A 106 0.60 -1.11 6.50
C GLU A 106 2.06 -1.50 6.77
N CYS A 107 2.93 -1.51 5.76
CA CYS A 107 4.36 -1.81 5.95
C CYS A 107 5.05 -0.86 6.95
N GLY A 108 4.67 0.42 6.94
CA GLY A 108 5.25 1.42 7.82
C GLY A 108 4.70 1.39 9.24
N ARG A 109 3.68 0.57 9.57
CA ARG A 109 3.01 0.58 10.88
C ARG A 109 2.68 -0.79 11.45
N VAL A 110 2.85 -1.84 10.65
CA VAL A 110 2.61 -3.23 11.00
C VAL A 110 3.86 -4.01 10.63
N ASP A 111 4.73 -4.20 11.62
CA ASP A 111 5.93 -4.99 11.41
C ASP A 111 5.56 -6.46 11.21
N ALA A 112 6.14 -7.10 10.19
CA ALA A 112 5.90 -8.52 9.93
C ALA A 112 6.32 -9.41 11.13
N CYS A 113 7.27 -8.93 11.94
CA CYS A 113 7.73 -9.62 13.14
C CYS A 113 6.87 -9.36 14.39
N ASP A 114 5.98 -8.38 14.35
CA ASP A 114 5.03 -8.08 15.43
C ASP A 114 3.71 -7.55 14.86
N PRO A 115 2.95 -8.39 14.13
CA PRO A 115 1.71 -7.95 13.50
C PRO A 115 0.62 -7.58 14.54
N ALA A 116 0.72 -8.09 15.77
CA ALA A 116 -0.24 -7.81 16.83
C ALA A 116 -0.24 -6.33 17.24
N SER A 117 0.92 -5.69 17.23
CA SER A 117 1.06 -4.25 17.49
C SER A 117 0.32 -3.36 16.48
N GLY A 118 0.08 -3.87 15.26
CA GLY A 118 -0.47 -3.12 14.13
C GLY A 118 -2.00 -3.05 14.05
N ALA A 119 -2.75 -3.70 14.95
CA ALA A 119 -4.20 -3.83 14.83
C ALA A 119 -4.94 -2.48 14.76
N ALA A 120 -4.53 -1.51 15.59
CA ALA A 120 -5.12 -0.17 15.58
C ALA A 120 -4.81 0.59 14.29
N ALA A 121 -3.60 0.42 13.74
CA ALA A 121 -3.21 0.99 12.45
C ALA A 121 -4.06 0.41 11.31
N MET A 122 -4.29 -0.90 11.30
CA MET A 122 -5.13 -1.55 10.27
C MET A 122 -6.59 -1.10 10.33
N LYS A 123 -7.15 -0.89 11.52
CA LYS A 123 -8.49 -0.32 11.66
C LYS A 123 -8.56 1.10 11.08
N ARG A 124 -7.54 1.92 11.35
CA ARG A 124 -7.44 3.28 10.81
C ARG A 124 -7.30 3.26 9.29
N LEU A 125 -6.46 2.39 8.73
CA LEU A 125 -6.29 2.24 7.29
C LEU A 125 -7.61 1.90 6.61
N GLY A 126 -8.38 0.96 7.18
CA GLY A 126 -9.72 0.64 6.67
C GLY A 126 -10.66 1.84 6.67
N SER A 127 -10.62 2.69 7.70
CA SER A 127 -11.41 3.92 7.73
C SER A 127 -10.95 4.96 6.70
N GLU A 128 -9.65 5.12 6.49
CA GLU A 128 -9.10 6.06 5.49
C GLU A 128 -9.46 5.62 4.06
N ILE A 129 -9.36 4.32 3.77
CA ILE A 129 -9.78 3.74 2.48
C ILE A 129 -11.28 3.95 2.24
N ALA A 130 -12.12 3.61 3.22
CA ALA A 130 -13.58 3.75 3.06
C ALA A 130 -14.04 5.20 2.93
N GLY A 131 -13.30 6.15 3.52
CA GLY A 131 -13.57 7.58 3.41
C GLY A 131 -13.04 8.22 2.11
N SER A 132 -12.28 7.51 1.28
CA SER A 132 -11.61 8.07 0.11
C SER A 132 -12.20 7.56 -1.21
N ARG A 133 -13.00 8.41 -1.85
CA ARG A 133 -13.53 8.13 -3.20
C ARG A 133 -12.41 7.95 -4.22
N ASP A 134 -11.37 8.78 -4.16
CA ASP A 134 -10.28 8.76 -5.12
C ASP A 134 -9.47 7.46 -5.04
N TYR A 135 -9.25 6.96 -3.82
CA TYR A 135 -8.62 5.65 -3.62
C TYR A 135 -9.45 4.51 -4.23
N VAL A 136 -10.77 4.53 -4.04
CA VAL A 136 -11.67 3.52 -4.64
C VAL A 136 -11.67 3.59 -6.16
N MET A 137 -11.69 4.80 -6.73
CA MET A 137 -11.62 4.98 -8.18
C MET A 137 -10.28 4.49 -8.75
N LEU A 138 -9.18 4.80 -8.07
CA LEU A 138 -7.85 4.32 -8.44
C LEU A 138 -7.76 2.79 -8.37
N TRP A 139 -8.30 2.19 -7.32
CA TRP A 139 -8.36 0.74 -7.16
C TRP A 139 -9.16 0.10 -8.30
N LYS A 140 -10.32 0.64 -8.67
CA LYS A 140 -11.12 0.15 -9.82
C LYS A 140 -10.36 0.27 -11.12
N TRP A 141 -9.75 1.42 -11.38
CA TRP A 141 -8.94 1.63 -12.57
C TRP A 141 -7.79 0.61 -12.65
N LEU A 142 -7.05 0.39 -11.56
CA LEU A 142 -6.00 -0.63 -11.50
C LEU A 142 -6.53 -2.03 -11.78
N LEU A 143 -7.68 -2.38 -11.22
CA LEU A 143 -8.35 -3.67 -11.43
C LEU A 143 -8.71 -3.87 -12.91
N ASP A 144 -9.27 -2.86 -13.56
CA ASP A 144 -9.58 -2.87 -14.99
C ASP A 144 -8.31 -3.07 -15.84
N GLN A 145 -7.25 -2.31 -15.54
CA GLN A 145 -5.94 -2.46 -16.20
C GLN A 145 -5.37 -3.88 -16.04
N GLN A 146 -5.53 -4.49 -14.87
CA GLN A 146 -5.07 -5.86 -14.60
C GLN A 146 -5.89 -6.92 -15.34
N ASN A 147 -7.19 -6.67 -15.53
CA ASN A 147 -8.10 -7.56 -16.27
C ASN A 147 -8.03 -7.37 -17.79
N GLY A 148 -7.19 -6.45 -18.28
CA GLY A 148 -7.08 -6.12 -19.71
C GLY A 148 -8.30 -5.35 -20.23
N ILE A 149 -9.11 -4.79 -19.34
CA ILE A 149 -10.22 -3.89 -19.68
C ILE A 149 -9.58 -2.51 -19.87
N THR A 150 -9.44 -2.12 -21.14
CA THR A 150 -8.97 -0.77 -21.50
C THR A 150 -10.20 0.09 -21.79
N ALA A 151 -10.22 1.29 -21.23
CA ALA A 151 -11.22 2.32 -21.51
C ALA A 151 -11.00 2.93 -22.90
#